data_AF-A0A6F8YG94-F1
#
_entry.id   AF-A0A6F8YG94-F1
#
_cell.length_a   1.000
_cell.length_b   1.000
_cell.length_c   1.000
_cell.angle_alpha   90.00
_cell.angle_beta   90.00
_cell.angle_gamma   90.00
#
_symmetry.space_group_name_H-M   'P 1'
#
loop_
_entity.id
_entity.type
_entity.pdbx_description
1 polymer ?
#
loop_
_entity_poly.entity_id
_entity_poly.type
_entity_poly.pdbx_seq_one_letter_code
_entity_poly.pdbx_strand_id
1 'polypeptide(L)'
;MADHNDAPPTEASLRRALHRAADGRALDVDEAATLLTARGEPLDQLLAIAGGVRDAGLRDAGRPGVVTFSKNVFIPLTRLCRDRCHYCTFATVPHRLPAAFLERDEVLQIARDGAAQGCKEALFTLGDRPEERWPAAREWLHERGYDSTLDYVRASAIAVLEETGLLPHLNPGVLSWADLQRLKPVAASMGMMLETTATRLWSEPGGPHYGSPDKEPAVRLRVLEDAGRVGVPFTTGILIGIGETLAERADSLFAIRRVARQYGHIQEVIVQNFRAKPDTAMRGMPDAELHDLAATVAVARILLGPRARIQAPPNLIAGEYDLLLRAGIDDWGGVSPVTPDHVSPERPWPQIEELARHTAAAGFTMRERLAVYPEYVVRGDPWLDPRVLPHVAALSLDSGLADPEAAPTGHPWQEPDDTVASGRVDLHKEIDTEGRTEDRRGDFDSVYGDWSLVRDSVGVPSGAPHHELPDQLREGLRLAGSRPGSLLLPRNEGRRWRCSGRTVRRSTSCAGSRTGCGGRRSATTSRTSSTATSTSPTSATWGAASARSPSASGTPTPTGSPWSRWPTGPRRRGGPARPRCACRVASTPSCRSPCTPTWCVRSRSGCRGCTSTRSRRWRS
;
A
#
# COMPACT_ATOMS: atom_id res chain seq x y z
N MET A 1 14.44 -2.12 20.63
CA MET A 1 15.73 -2.16 19.92
C MET A 1 16.45 -3.37 20.47
N ALA A 2 16.58 -4.43 19.68
CA ALA A 2 17.51 -5.49 20.02
C ALA A 2 18.93 -4.92 19.78
N ASP A 3 19.84 -5.17 20.71
CA ASP A 3 21.27 -4.92 20.49
C ASP A 3 21.72 -5.90 19.40
N HIS A 4 21.73 -5.43 18.16
CA HIS A 4 22.29 -6.20 17.05
C HIS A 4 23.81 -6.14 17.11
N ASN A 5 24.46 -7.25 16.79
CA ASN A 5 25.91 -7.31 16.81
C ASN A 5 26.48 -6.49 15.62
N ASP A 6 27.00 -5.29 15.91
CA ASP A 6 27.61 -4.38 14.90
C ASP A 6 28.96 -4.88 14.35
N ALA A 7 29.46 -6.03 14.79
CA ALA A 7 30.68 -6.60 14.26
C ALA A 7 30.50 -7.01 12.78
N PRO A 8 31.46 -6.70 11.88
CA PRO A 8 31.35 -7.05 10.47
C PRO A 8 31.29 -8.58 10.32
N PRO A 9 30.39 -9.10 9.46
CA PRO A 9 30.26 -10.53 9.26
C PRO A 9 31.57 -11.13 8.76
N THR A 10 31.98 -12.23 9.38
CA THR A 10 33.14 -13.02 8.98
C THR A 10 32.78 -14.00 7.86
N GLU A 11 33.77 -14.44 7.10
CA GLU A 11 33.57 -15.53 6.11
C GLU A 11 32.99 -16.80 6.76
N ALA A 12 33.41 -17.10 8.00
CA ALA A 12 32.89 -18.22 8.76
C ALA A 12 31.40 -18.07 9.12
N SER A 13 30.95 -16.86 9.50
CA SER A 13 29.55 -16.61 9.79
C SER A 13 28.70 -16.65 8.52
N LEU A 14 29.20 -16.14 7.39
CA LEU A 14 28.51 -16.21 6.10
C LEU A 14 28.31 -17.66 5.63
N ARG A 15 29.37 -18.47 5.66
CA ARG A 15 29.28 -19.90 5.33
C ARG A 15 28.31 -20.65 6.25
N ARG A 16 28.30 -20.34 7.54
CA ARG A 16 27.33 -20.93 8.49
C ARG A 16 25.89 -20.56 8.14
N ALA A 17 25.64 -19.28 7.86
CA ALA A 17 24.31 -18.80 7.50
C ALA A 17 23.82 -19.43 6.19
N LEU A 18 24.69 -19.57 5.18
CA LEU A 18 24.39 -20.25 3.92
C LEU A 18 24.03 -21.73 4.14
N HIS A 19 24.81 -22.46 4.94
CA HIS A 19 24.50 -23.86 5.26
C HIS A 19 23.16 -24.00 5.96
N ARG A 20 22.86 -23.12 6.92
CA ARG A 20 21.58 -23.13 7.63
C ARG A 20 20.40 -22.80 6.70
N ALA A 21 20.59 -21.86 5.79
CA ALA A 21 19.60 -21.52 4.77
C ALA A 21 19.34 -22.70 3.82
N ALA A 22 20.39 -23.39 3.36
CA ALA A 22 20.29 -24.58 2.52
C ALA A 22 19.55 -25.74 3.22
N ASP A 23 19.76 -25.91 4.52
CA ASP A 23 19.07 -26.90 5.37
C ASP A 23 17.61 -26.51 5.69
N GLY A 24 17.14 -25.35 5.25
CA GLY A 24 15.80 -24.84 5.57
C GLY A 24 15.61 -24.50 7.06
N ARG A 25 16.70 -24.21 7.79
CA ARG A 25 16.62 -23.83 9.22
C ARG A 25 16.06 -22.42 9.36
N ALA A 26 15.41 -22.16 10.50
CA ALA A 26 15.04 -20.80 10.86
C ALA A 26 16.31 -19.94 11.06
N LEU A 27 16.38 -18.84 10.32
CA LEU A 27 17.41 -17.83 10.46
C LEU A 27 16.95 -16.75 11.44
N ASP A 28 17.88 -16.17 12.18
CA ASP A 28 17.68 -14.95 12.95
C ASP A 28 18.06 -13.69 12.14
N VAL A 29 17.94 -12.52 12.76
CA VAL A 29 18.22 -11.22 12.12
C VAL A 29 19.71 -11.09 11.76
N ASP A 30 20.61 -11.56 12.63
CA ASP A 30 22.05 -11.43 12.42
C ASP A 30 22.54 -12.37 11.29
N GLU A 31 21.98 -13.58 11.20
CA GLU A 31 22.22 -14.51 10.10
C GLU A 31 21.67 -13.95 8.79
N ALA A 32 20.47 -13.35 8.79
CA ALA A 32 19.91 -12.69 7.62
C ALA A 32 20.75 -11.48 7.18
N ALA A 33 21.16 -10.62 8.12
CA ALA A 33 22.04 -9.48 7.86
C ALA A 33 23.40 -9.92 7.30
N THR A 34 23.93 -11.05 7.81
CA THR A 34 25.14 -11.68 7.27
C THR A 34 24.94 -12.14 5.82
N LEU A 35 23.82 -12.79 5.49
CA LEU A 35 23.54 -13.22 4.11
C LEU A 35 23.45 -12.04 3.14
N LEU A 36 22.99 -10.86 3.59
CA LEU A 36 22.91 -9.66 2.75
C LEU A 36 24.30 -9.16 2.28
N THR A 37 25.39 -9.55 2.95
CA THR A 37 26.76 -9.20 2.52
C THR A 37 27.32 -10.15 1.45
N ALA A 38 26.57 -11.17 1.03
CA ALA A 38 27.06 -12.13 0.05
C ALA A 38 27.44 -11.46 -1.28
N ARG A 39 28.63 -11.78 -1.80
CA ARG A 39 29.19 -11.31 -3.09
C ARG A 39 29.97 -12.45 -3.73
N GLY A 40 30.13 -12.43 -5.05
CA GLY A 40 30.87 -13.46 -5.78
C GLY A 40 30.28 -14.86 -5.54
N GLU A 41 31.14 -15.84 -5.25
CA GLU A 41 30.73 -17.24 -5.08
C GLU A 41 29.70 -17.46 -3.95
N PRO A 42 29.83 -16.84 -2.75
CA PRO A 42 28.76 -16.84 -1.75
C PRO A 42 27.41 -16.29 -2.23
N LEU A 43 27.42 -15.28 -3.11
CA LEU A 43 26.17 -14.78 -3.69
C LEU A 43 25.57 -15.83 -4.61
N ASP A 44 26.35 -16.46 -5.49
CA ASP A 44 25.85 -17.53 -6.36
C ASP A 44 25.22 -18.70 -5.56
N GLN A 45 25.82 -19.08 -4.43
CA GLN A 45 25.23 -20.06 -3.51
C GLN A 45 23.89 -19.59 -2.92
N LEU A 46 23.83 -18.33 -2.46
CA LEU A 46 22.60 -17.73 -1.92
C LEU A 46 21.47 -17.71 -2.95
N LEU A 47 21.78 -17.31 -4.20
CA LEU A 47 20.84 -17.29 -5.31
C LEU A 47 20.32 -18.71 -5.62
N ALA A 48 21.19 -19.72 -5.62
CA ALA A 48 20.78 -21.11 -5.84
C ALA A 48 19.80 -21.62 -4.77
N ILE A 49 20.06 -21.30 -3.49
CA ILE A 49 19.14 -21.65 -2.38
C ILE A 49 17.79 -20.96 -2.57
N ALA A 50 17.78 -19.65 -2.83
CA ALA A 50 16.55 -18.89 -3.05
C ALA A 50 15.75 -19.38 -4.27
N GLY A 51 16.43 -19.71 -5.37
CA GLY A 51 15.84 -20.33 -6.55
C GLY A 51 15.14 -21.66 -6.23
N GLY A 52 15.77 -22.53 -5.43
CA GLY A 52 15.16 -23.78 -4.96
C GLY A 52 13.89 -23.56 -4.13
N VAL A 53 13.88 -22.55 -3.25
CA VAL A 53 12.69 -22.16 -2.46
C VAL A 53 11.58 -21.63 -3.37
N ARG A 54 11.92 -20.81 -4.37
CA ARG A 54 10.96 -20.28 -5.37
C ARG A 54 10.33 -21.43 -6.16
N ASP A 55 11.14 -22.36 -6.66
CA ASP A 55 10.65 -23.48 -7.47
C ASP A 55 9.76 -24.43 -6.67
N ALA A 56 10.08 -24.68 -5.39
CA ALA A 56 9.20 -25.42 -4.48
C ALA A 56 7.85 -24.70 -4.32
N GLY A 57 7.89 -23.39 -4.10
CA GLY A 57 6.69 -22.55 -4.01
C GLY A 57 5.81 -22.53 -5.24
N LEU A 58 6.42 -22.56 -6.43
CA LEU A 58 5.69 -22.64 -7.70
C LEU A 58 5.06 -24.02 -7.93
N ARG A 59 5.75 -25.11 -7.54
CA ARG A 59 5.17 -26.47 -7.56
C ARG A 59 3.98 -26.59 -6.63
N ASP A 60 4.11 -26.12 -5.39
CA ASP A 60 3.03 -26.14 -4.39
C ASP A 60 1.80 -25.33 -4.83
N ALA A 61 2.03 -24.25 -5.59
CA ALA A 61 0.97 -23.43 -6.16
C ALA A 61 0.41 -23.97 -7.49
N GLY A 62 0.80 -25.18 -7.92
CA GLY A 62 0.32 -25.82 -9.15
C GLY A 62 0.80 -25.17 -10.45
N ARG A 63 1.87 -24.35 -10.39
CA ARG A 63 2.37 -23.54 -11.53
C ARG A 63 3.90 -23.65 -11.70
N PRO A 64 4.46 -24.88 -11.78
CA PRO A 64 5.90 -25.07 -11.89
C PRO A 64 6.49 -24.30 -13.07
N GLY A 65 7.58 -23.58 -12.84
CA GLY A 65 8.29 -22.83 -13.88
C GLY A 65 7.53 -21.61 -14.43
N VAL A 66 6.47 -21.14 -13.77
CA VAL A 66 5.72 -19.95 -14.18
C VAL A 66 6.19 -18.71 -13.42
N VAL A 67 6.58 -17.67 -14.16
CA VAL A 67 6.81 -16.32 -13.64
C VAL A 67 5.67 -15.43 -14.08
N THR A 68 5.07 -14.69 -13.15
CA THR A 68 3.89 -13.87 -13.43
C THR A 68 4.23 -12.40 -13.70
N PHE A 69 3.28 -11.67 -14.29
CA PHE A 69 3.28 -10.21 -14.37
C PHE A 69 1.84 -9.72 -14.43
N SER A 70 1.58 -8.45 -14.11
CA SER A 70 0.27 -7.83 -14.29
C SER A 70 0.33 -6.76 -15.38
N LYS A 71 -0.61 -6.78 -16.32
CA LYS A 71 -0.72 -5.76 -17.37
C LYS A 71 -1.63 -4.64 -16.89
N ASN A 72 -1.06 -3.48 -16.60
CA ASN A 72 -1.78 -2.40 -15.93
C ASN A 72 -1.78 -1.07 -16.70
N VAL A 73 -2.57 -0.12 -16.20
CA VAL A 73 -2.35 1.31 -16.43
C VAL A 73 -2.13 2.01 -15.10
N PHE A 74 -1.22 2.97 -15.11
CA PHE A 74 -0.90 3.78 -13.95
C PHE A 74 -1.77 5.04 -13.95
N ILE A 75 -2.63 5.18 -12.95
CA ILE A 75 -3.52 6.33 -12.77
C ILE A 75 -2.97 7.19 -11.62
N PRO A 76 -2.21 8.27 -11.92
CA PRO A 76 -1.64 9.15 -10.91
C PRO A 76 -2.71 10.15 -10.42
N LEU A 77 -3.74 9.66 -9.73
CA LEU A 77 -4.96 10.43 -9.39
C LEU A 77 -4.65 11.80 -8.79
N THR A 78 -3.63 11.86 -7.94
CA THR A 78 -3.00 13.13 -7.54
C THR A 78 -1.52 12.93 -7.28
N ARG A 79 -0.73 13.95 -7.64
CA ARG A 79 0.69 14.06 -7.29
C ARG A 79 0.93 14.97 -6.08
N LEU A 80 -0.12 15.47 -5.45
CA LEU A 80 0.00 16.17 -4.18
C LEU A 80 0.08 15.15 -3.06
N CYS A 81 0.85 15.46 -2.03
CA CYS A 81 1.02 14.61 -0.85
C CYS A 81 1.23 15.48 0.39
N ARG A 82 0.79 15.01 1.57
CA ARG A 82 1.14 15.65 2.83
C ARG A 82 2.59 15.36 3.23
N ASP A 83 3.11 14.18 2.89
CA ASP A 83 4.49 13.78 3.14
C ASP A 83 5.53 14.54 2.30
N ARG A 84 6.81 14.38 2.70
CA ARG A 84 7.99 14.99 2.08
C ARG A 84 9.15 14.00 1.99
N CYS A 85 8.90 12.82 1.46
CA CYS A 85 9.94 11.80 1.29
C CYS A 85 11.11 12.35 0.47
N HIS A 86 12.32 12.32 1.02
CA HIS A 86 13.48 13.00 0.46
C HIS A 86 14.03 12.38 -0.82
N TYR A 87 13.59 11.16 -1.16
CA TYR A 87 13.90 10.44 -2.41
C TYR A 87 12.79 10.51 -3.47
N CYS A 88 11.60 11.03 -3.13
CA CYS A 88 10.42 10.90 -3.97
C CYS A 88 10.29 12.06 -4.98
N THR A 89 10.21 11.72 -6.26
CA THR A 89 9.89 12.66 -7.36
C THR A 89 8.40 12.70 -7.72
N PHE A 90 7.62 11.71 -7.26
CA PHE A 90 6.20 11.63 -7.56
C PHE A 90 5.43 12.80 -6.91
N ALA A 91 5.71 13.05 -5.62
CA ALA A 91 5.10 14.14 -4.87
C ALA A 91 5.59 15.50 -5.37
N THR A 92 4.66 16.42 -5.61
CA THR A 92 4.94 17.80 -6.04
C THR A 92 4.05 18.79 -5.28
N VAL A 93 4.10 20.05 -5.70
CA VAL A 93 3.40 21.18 -5.08
C VAL A 93 2.34 21.75 -6.01
N PRO A 94 1.25 22.36 -5.48
CA PRO A 94 0.09 22.76 -6.28
C PRO A 94 0.42 23.63 -7.50
N HIS A 95 1.30 24.62 -7.37
CA HIS A 95 1.63 25.54 -8.47
C HIS A 95 2.43 24.90 -9.63
N ARG A 96 2.85 23.64 -9.50
CA ARG A 96 3.50 22.86 -10.56
C ARG A 96 2.53 21.92 -11.28
N LEU A 97 1.25 21.95 -10.91
CA LEU A 97 0.21 21.11 -11.48
C LEU A 97 -0.85 21.95 -12.17
N PRO A 98 -1.44 21.46 -13.27
CA PRO A 98 -2.60 22.11 -13.89
C PRO A 98 -3.86 22.00 -13.00
N ALA A 99 -3.98 20.92 -12.23
CA ALA A 99 -5.07 20.66 -11.28
C ALA A 99 -4.55 19.84 -10.09
N ALA A 100 -5.26 19.90 -8.96
CA ALA A 100 -4.87 19.17 -7.75
C ALA A 100 -5.05 17.65 -7.89
N PHE A 101 -6.05 17.21 -8.66
CA PHE A 101 -6.35 15.82 -8.97
C PHE A 101 -6.71 15.71 -10.46
N LEU A 102 -6.62 14.50 -11.01
CA LEU A 102 -7.22 14.17 -12.31
C LEU A 102 -8.75 14.22 -12.19
N GLU A 103 -9.43 14.76 -13.20
CA GLU A 103 -10.88 14.67 -13.33
C GLU A 103 -11.32 13.22 -13.63
N ARG A 104 -12.57 12.89 -13.31
CA ARG A 104 -13.13 11.55 -13.56
C ARG A 104 -12.98 11.13 -15.03
N ASP A 105 -13.20 12.05 -15.97
CA ASP A 105 -13.08 11.76 -17.40
C ASP A 105 -11.63 11.48 -17.81
N GLU A 106 -10.64 12.13 -17.18
CA GLU A 106 -9.22 11.85 -17.42
C GLU A 106 -8.84 10.47 -16.87
N VAL A 107 -9.31 10.12 -15.68
CA VAL A 107 -9.15 8.78 -15.08
C VAL A 107 -9.73 7.72 -16.01
N LEU A 108 -10.96 7.91 -16.48
CA LEU A 108 -11.64 7.00 -17.39
C LEU A 108 -10.95 6.91 -18.74
N GLN A 109 -10.40 8.02 -19.26
CA GLN A 109 -9.67 7.99 -20.52
C GLN A 109 -8.42 7.10 -20.41
N ILE A 110 -7.62 7.26 -19.34
CA ILE A 110 -6.45 6.39 -19.09
C ILE A 110 -6.89 4.92 -18.98
N ALA A 111 -7.97 4.65 -18.26
CA ALA A 111 -8.49 3.29 -18.09
C ALA A 111 -9.00 2.69 -19.41
N ARG A 112 -9.68 3.48 -20.26
CA ARG A 112 -10.14 3.05 -21.59
C ARG A 112 -8.97 2.79 -22.54
N ASP A 113 -7.93 3.63 -22.51
CA ASP A 113 -6.70 3.41 -23.29
C ASP A 113 -6.01 2.11 -22.86
N GLY A 114 -6.00 1.82 -21.56
CA GLY A 114 -5.57 0.53 -21.00
C GLY A 114 -6.40 -0.66 -21.47
N ALA A 115 -7.73 -0.55 -21.36
CA ALA A 115 -8.66 -1.58 -21.81
C ALA A 115 -8.46 -1.91 -23.30
N ALA A 116 -8.27 -0.89 -24.14
CA ALA A 116 -8.01 -1.04 -25.57
C ALA A 116 -6.68 -1.78 -25.86
N GLN A 117 -5.74 -1.76 -24.92
CA GLN A 117 -4.49 -2.51 -24.98
C GLN A 117 -4.56 -3.85 -24.22
N GLY A 118 -5.73 -4.23 -23.70
CA GLY A 118 -5.93 -5.48 -22.95
C GLY A 118 -5.34 -5.47 -21.53
N CYS A 119 -5.07 -4.29 -20.95
CA CYS A 119 -4.73 -4.19 -19.53
C CYS A 119 -5.92 -4.59 -18.66
N LYS A 120 -5.67 -5.32 -17.57
CA LYS A 120 -6.71 -5.80 -16.64
C LYS A 120 -6.66 -5.11 -15.28
N GLU A 121 -5.60 -4.36 -15.01
CA GLU A 121 -5.38 -3.64 -13.76
C GLU A 121 -5.38 -2.12 -13.97
N ALA A 122 -6.12 -1.42 -13.13
CA ALA A 122 -6.03 0.03 -12.95
C ALA A 122 -5.28 0.33 -11.64
N LEU A 123 -4.00 0.66 -11.76
CA LEU A 123 -3.14 0.99 -10.62
C LEU A 123 -3.37 2.45 -10.22
N PHE A 124 -4.19 2.66 -9.19
CA PHE A 124 -4.37 3.98 -8.59
C PHE A 124 -3.21 4.29 -7.66
N THR A 125 -2.40 5.28 -8.03
CA THR A 125 -1.33 5.77 -7.17
C THR A 125 -1.52 7.26 -6.89
N LEU A 126 -1.31 7.64 -5.65
CA LEU A 126 -1.56 8.99 -5.17
C LEU A 126 -0.69 9.30 -3.96
N GLY A 127 -0.55 10.59 -3.63
CA GLY A 127 0.01 11.00 -2.35
C GLY A 127 -1.00 10.92 -1.22
N ASP A 128 -0.50 10.68 0.00
CA ASP A 128 -1.28 10.58 1.22
C ASP A 128 -1.92 11.92 1.58
N ARG A 129 -3.25 11.91 1.71
CA ARG A 129 -4.12 12.97 2.27
C ARG A 129 -3.64 14.40 1.99
N PRO A 130 -3.41 14.79 0.72
CA PRO A 130 -2.87 16.10 0.38
C PRO A 130 -3.71 17.26 0.89
N GLU A 131 -5.03 17.07 1.05
CA GLU A 131 -5.98 18.04 1.59
C GLU A 131 -5.62 18.53 3.00
N GLU A 132 -4.89 17.74 3.78
CA GLU A 132 -4.45 18.12 5.13
C GLU A 132 -3.33 19.15 5.11
N ARG A 133 -2.51 19.16 4.05
CA ARG A 133 -1.39 20.08 3.88
C ARG A 133 -1.69 21.22 2.91
N TRP A 134 -2.46 20.95 1.86
CA TRP A 134 -2.66 21.85 0.73
C TRP A 134 -4.11 22.32 0.66
N PRO A 135 -4.40 23.61 0.94
CA PRO A 135 -5.74 24.18 0.79
C PRO A 135 -6.32 23.96 -0.62
N ALA A 136 -5.50 24.08 -1.66
CA ALA A 136 -5.91 23.84 -3.05
C ALA A 136 -6.46 22.42 -3.28
N ALA A 137 -5.94 21.40 -2.60
CA ALA A 137 -6.48 20.04 -2.71
C ALA A 137 -7.84 19.92 -2.01
N ARG A 138 -7.99 20.55 -0.84
CA ARG A 138 -9.24 20.58 -0.08
C ARG A 138 -10.35 21.32 -0.82
N GLU A 139 -10.03 22.49 -1.38
CA GLU A 139 -10.95 23.29 -2.19
C GLU A 139 -11.40 22.52 -3.43
N TRP A 140 -10.46 21.89 -4.15
CA TRP A 140 -10.77 21.10 -5.34
C TRP A 140 -11.74 19.94 -5.04
N LEU A 141 -11.53 19.22 -3.93
CA LEU A 141 -12.40 18.12 -3.49
C LEU A 141 -13.80 18.64 -3.12
N HIS A 142 -13.87 19.70 -2.32
CA HIS A 142 -15.14 20.28 -1.86
C HIS A 142 -15.98 20.81 -3.02
N GLU A 143 -15.37 21.47 -4.01
CA GLU A 143 -16.06 21.93 -5.24
C GLU A 143 -16.70 20.78 -6.04
N ARG A 144 -16.18 19.56 -5.90
CA ARG A 144 -16.69 18.34 -6.54
C ARG A 144 -17.56 17.49 -5.61
N GLY A 145 -17.83 17.97 -4.40
CA GLY A 145 -18.69 17.31 -3.43
C GLY A 145 -18.03 16.13 -2.70
N TYR A 146 -16.71 16.11 -2.59
CA TYR A 146 -15.96 15.09 -1.83
C TYR A 146 -15.38 15.69 -0.56
N ASP A 147 -15.51 14.96 0.56
CA ASP A 147 -14.97 15.38 1.85
C ASP A 147 -13.48 15.04 2.01
N SER A 148 -13.00 14.02 1.29
CA SER A 148 -11.62 13.54 1.37
C SER A 148 -11.10 12.98 0.04
N THR A 149 -9.78 12.85 -0.06
CA THR A 149 -9.12 12.18 -1.18
C THR A 149 -9.62 10.74 -1.34
N LEU A 150 -9.86 10.02 -0.24
CA LEU A 150 -10.30 8.63 -0.27
C LEU A 150 -11.76 8.47 -0.77
N ASP A 151 -12.62 9.46 -0.53
CA ASP A 151 -13.97 9.50 -1.13
C ASP A 151 -13.88 9.56 -2.66
N TYR A 152 -12.95 10.39 -3.16
CA TYR A 152 -12.75 10.55 -4.59
C TYR A 152 -12.08 9.33 -5.24
N VAL A 153 -11.11 8.70 -4.57
CA VAL A 153 -10.55 7.40 -4.98
C VAL A 153 -11.66 6.37 -5.12
N ARG A 154 -12.55 6.28 -4.13
CA ARG A 154 -13.66 5.32 -4.16
C ARG A 154 -14.60 5.56 -5.34
N ALA A 155 -14.99 6.82 -5.57
CA ALA A 155 -15.87 7.16 -6.69
C ALA A 155 -15.21 6.87 -8.05
N SER A 156 -13.92 7.15 -8.17
CA SER A 156 -13.13 6.88 -9.37
C SER A 156 -12.95 5.38 -9.63
N ALA A 157 -12.70 4.58 -8.59
CA ALA A 157 -12.57 3.13 -8.68
C ALA A 157 -13.88 2.46 -9.14
N ILE A 158 -15.03 2.90 -8.62
CA ILE A 158 -16.35 2.44 -9.08
C ILE A 158 -16.53 2.78 -10.56
N ALA A 159 -16.24 4.02 -10.97
CA ALA A 159 -16.36 4.42 -12.37
C ALA A 159 -15.50 3.55 -13.30
N VAL A 160 -14.27 3.22 -12.91
CA VAL A 160 -13.38 2.34 -13.68
C VAL A 160 -13.96 0.92 -13.80
N LEU A 161 -14.46 0.35 -12.69
CA LEU A 161 -15.12 -0.96 -12.70
C LEU A 161 -16.33 -0.99 -13.63
N GLU A 162 -17.19 0.04 -13.55
CA GLU A 162 -18.46 0.11 -14.28
C GLU A 162 -18.32 0.47 -15.75
N GLU A 163 -17.34 1.29 -16.10
CA GLU A 163 -17.24 1.86 -17.45
C GLU A 163 -16.15 1.22 -18.30
N THR A 164 -15.13 0.61 -17.69
CA THR A 164 -13.98 0.04 -18.43
C THR A 164 -13.72 -1.42 -18.10
N GLY A 165 -14.19 -1.92 -16.96
CA GLY A 165 -13.95 -3.30 -16.52
C GLY A 165 -12.54 -3.58 -16.02
N LEU A 166 -11.69 -2.55 -15.88
CA LEU A 166 -10.37 -2.72 -15.28
C LEU A 166 -10.53 -2.92 -13.76
N LEU A 167 -9.68 -3.75 -13.18
CA LEU A 167 -9.69 -4.03 -11.75
C LEU A 167 -8.86 -2.98 -10.99
N PRO A 168 -9.45 -2.19 -10.08
CA PRO A 168 -8.69 -1.23 -9.29
C PRO A 168 -7.75 -1.93 -8.31
N HIS A 169 -6.46 -1.58 -8.39
CA HIS A 169 -5.48 -1.76 -7.33
C HIS A 169 -5.21 -0.39 -6.69
N LEU A 170 -5.48 -0.25 -5.40
CA LEU A 170 -5.39 1.07 -4.74
C LEU A 170 -4.12 1.20 -3.89
N ASN A 171 -3.28 2.19 -4.21
CA ASN A 171 -2.13 2.61 -3.40
C ASN A 171 -2.30 4.01 -2.79
N PRO A 172 -3.26 4.21 -1.86
CA PRO A 172 -3.56 5.51 -1.27
C PRO A 172 -2.70 5.88 -0.06
N GLY A 173 -1.68 5.07 0.27
CA GLY A 173 -0.83 5.28 1.43
C GLY A 173 -1.46 4.80 2.73
N VAL A 174 -1.35 5.57 3.81
CA VAL A 174 -1.84 5.17 5.14
C VAL A 174 -3.37 5.18 5.22
N LEU A 175 -3.92 4.00 5.53
CA LEU A 175 -5.35 3.77 5.67
C LEU A 175 -5.70 3.37 7.11
N SER A 176 -6.79 3.93 7.65
CA SER A 176 -7.39 3.40 8.88
C SER A 176 -8.18 2.11 8.59
N TRP A 177 -8.49 1.35 9.64
CA TRP A 177 -9.39 0.19 9.52
C TRP A 177 -10.76 0.53 8.89
N ALA A 178 -11.29 1.73 9.16
CA ALA A 178 -12.54 2.19 8.54
C ALA A 178 -12.37 2.49 7.05
N ASP A 179 -11.23 3.08 6.67
CA ASP A 179 -10.93 3.35 5.26
C ASP A 179 -10.78 2.04 4.47
N LEU A 180 -10.07 1.05 5.02
CA LEU A 180 -9.90 -0.28 4.41
C LEU A 180 -11.24 -0.96 4.14
N GLN A 181 -12.16 -0.99 5.11
CA GLN A 181 -13.50 -1.54 4.90
C GLN A 181 -14.31 -0.78 3.87
N ARG A 182 -14.14 0.54 3.80
CA ARG A 182 -14.87 1.38 2.86
C ARG A 182 -14.39 1.22 1.42
N LEU A 183 -13.09 0.93 1.24
CA LEU A 183 -12.44 0.76 -0.05
C LEU A 183 -12.44 -0.69 -0.54
N LYS A 184 -12.50 -1.69 0.35
CA LYS A 184 -12.52 -3.11 -0.03
C LYS A 184 -13.61 -3.45 -1.07
N PRO A 185 -14.83 -2.91 -0.98
CA PRO A 185 -15.87 -3.16 -1.96
C PRO A 185 -15.62 -2.61 -3.36
N VAL A 186 -14.55 -1.85 -3.59
CA VAL A 186 -14.26 -1.20 -4.89
C VAL A 186 -12.87 -1.55 -5.43
N ALA A 187 -12.15 -2.47 -4.78
CA ALA A 187 -10.77 -2.79 -5.12
C ALA A 187 -10.56 -4.31 -5.16
N ALA A 188 -9.85 -4.78 -6.19
CA ALA A 188 -9.41 -6.18 -6.24
C ALA A 188 -8.29 -6.44 -5.24
N SER A 189 -7.42 -5.45 -5.05
CA SER A 189 -6.33 -5.46 -4.07
C SER A 189 -5.92 -4.03 -3.71
N MET A 190 -5.13 -3.88 -2.66
CA MET A 190 -4.58 -2.58 -2.25
C MET A 190 -3.12 -2.74 -1.89
N GLY A 191 -2.41 -1.64 -1.73
CA GLY A 191 -1.00 -1.70 -1.39
C GLY A 191 -0.46 -0.48 -0.67
N MET A 192 0.63 -0.73 0.05
CA MET A 192 1.46 0.28 0.66
C MET A 192 2.83 -0.32 0.97
N MET A 193 3.90 0.27 0.42
CA MET A 193 5.27 -0.09 0.76
C MET A 193 5.53 0.15 2.25
N LEU A 194 6.09 -0.82 2.99
CA LEU A 194 6.58 -0.56 4.34
C LEU A 194 7.81 0.35 4.30
N GLU A 195 8.60 0.24 3.24
CA GLU A 195 9.88 0.93 3.00
C GLU A 195 10.98 0.43 3.95
N THR A 196 10.80 0.65 5.26
CA THR A 196 11.76 0.30 6.31
C THR A 196 11.10 0.33 7.69
N THR A 197 11.62 -0.46 8.63
CA THR A 197 11.29 -0.38 10.06
C THR A 197 12.22 0.54 10.86
N ALA A 198 13.24 1.10 10.22
CA ALA A 198 14.24 1.96 10.87
C ALA A 198 13.63 3.30 11.32
N THR A 199 13.27 3.40 12.60
CA THR A 199 12.61 4.59 13.16
C THR A 199 13.48 5.84 13.03
N ARG A 200 14.81 5.71 13.15
CA ARG A 200 15.75 6.83 12.99
C ARG A 200 15.65 7.53 11.64
N LEU A 201 15.37 6.77 10.56
CA LEU A 201 15.24 7.34 9.20
C LEU A 201 14.01 8.25 9.05
N TRP A 202 13.03 8.10 9.95
CA TRP A 202 11.85 8.93 10.06
C TRP A 202 11.97 10.02 11.13
N SER A 203 12.52 9.71 12.30
CA SER A 203 12.53 10.63 13.44
C SER A 203 13.69 11.62 13.45
N GLU A 204 14.83 11.31 12.82
CA GLU A 204 16.04 12.12 12.92
C GLU A 204 16.20 13.09 11.73
N PRO A 205 16.60 14.35 11.98
CA PRO A 205 16.91 15.30 10.91
C PRO A 205 17.93 14.75 9.93
N GLY A 206 17.62 14.85 8.63
CA GLY A 206 18.45 14.31 7.55
C GLY A 206 18.06 12.90 7.09
N GLY A 207 17.23 12.18 7.85
CA GLY A 207 16.65 10.91 7.42
C GLY A 207 15.77 11.06 6.16
N PRO A 208 15.63 10.01 5.34
CA PRO A 208 14.85 10.04 4.09
C PRO A 208 13.36 10.31 4.30
N HIS A 209 12.84 10.03 5.49
CA HIS A 209 11.44 10.17 5.86
C HIS A 209 11.20 11.30 6.86
N TYR A 210 12.23 12.06 7.23
CA TYR A 210 12.10 13.16 8.17
C TYR A 210 11.10 14.20 7.66
N GLY A 211 10.11 14.53 8.50
CA GLY A 211 9.00 15.43 8.14
C GLY A 211 7.91 14.81 7.26
N SER A 212 7.83 13.48 7.19
CA SER A 212 6.77 12.72 6.54
C SER A 212 5.97 11.92 7.59
N PRO A 213 4.84 12.44 8.12
CA PRO A 213 4.10 11.79 9.19
C PRO A 213 3.64 10.37 8.86
N ASP A 214 3.30 10.05 7.61
CA ASP A 214 2.83 8.70 7.22
C ASP A 214 3.96 7.68 7.03
N LYS A 215 5.22 8.13 7.14
CA LYS A 215 6.39 7.27 7.07
C LYS A 215 6.87 6.75 8.43
N GLU A 216 6.12 6.99 9.50
CA GLU A 216 6.39 6.36 10.80
C GLU A 216 6.23 4.83 10.70
N PRO A 217 7.25 4.02 11.01
CA PRO A 217 7.16 2.56 10.87
C PRO A 217 5.99 1.92 11.61
N ALA A 218 5.68 2.38 12.83
CA ALA A 218 4.60 1.83 13.63
C ALA A 218 3.22 2.05 12.97
N VAL A 219 3.00 3.21 12.36
CA VAL A 219 1.78 3.53 11.61
C VAL A 219 1.66 2.61 10.39
N ARG A 220 2.76 2.44 9.64
CA ARG A 220 2.73 1.60 8.43
C ARG A 220 2.50 0.13 8.73
N LEU A 221 3.16 -0.40 9.76
CA LEU A 221 2.92 -1.77 10.25
C LEU A 221 1.48 -1.97 10.69
N ARG A 222 0.87 -0.95 11.33
CA ARG A 222 -0.53 -1.01 11.73
C ARG A 222 -1.48 -1.14 10.54
N VAL A 223 -1.22 -0.44 9.43
CA VAL A 223 -2.01 -0.60 8.19
C VAL A 223 -1.92 -2.03 7.67
N LEU A 224 -0.73 -2.64 7.66
CA LEU A 224 -0.59 -4.03 7.22
C LEU A 224 -1.39 -4.98 8.13
N GLU A 225 -1.35 -4.78 9.45
CA GLU A 225 -2.15 -5.59 10.37
C GLU A 225 -3.67 -5.39 10.17
N ASP A 226 -4.12 -4.14 9.98
CA ASP A 226 -5.53 -3.84 9.77
C ASP A 226 -6.04 -4.34 8.40
N ALA A 227 -5.22 -4.30 7.36
CA ALA A 227 -5.54 -4.89 6.04
C ALA A 227 -5.75 -6.41 6.16
N GLY A 228 -4.91 -7.08 6.95
CA GLY A 228 -5.09 -8.49 7.29
C GLY A 228 -6.38 -8.77 8.05
N ARG A 229 -6.75 -7.94 9.02
CA ARG A 229 -8.01 -8.08 9.78
C ARG A 229 -9.26 -7.89 8.91
N VAL A 230 -9.18 -7.00 7.91
CA VAL A 230 -10.28 -6.76 6.97
C VAL A 230 -10.33 -7.83 5.85
N GLY A 231 -9.23 -8.57 5.65
CA GLY A 231 -9.10 -9.57 4.60
C GLY A 231 -8.94 -8.92 3.22
N VAL A 232 -8.05 -7.94 3.10
CA VAL A 232 -7.70 -7.31 1.81
C VAL A 232 -6.42 -7.95 1.28
N PRO A 233 -6.41 -8.52 0.06
CA PRO A 233 -5.16 -8.89 -0.62
C PRO A 233 -4.26 -7.66 -0.75
N PHE A 234 -3.10 -7.69 -0.10
CA PHE A 234 -2.32 -6.48 0.14
C PHE A 234 -0.89 -6.60 -0.38
N THR A 235 -0.44 -5.57 -1.07
CA THR A 235 0.90 -5.39 -1.58
C THR A 235 1.73 -4.60 -0.58
N THR A 236 2.93 -5.08 -0.25
CA THR A 236 3.89 -4.32 0.55
C THR A 236 5.32 -4.60 0.09
N GLY A 237 6.31 -4.07 0.81
CA GLY A 237 7.69 -4.19 0.39
C GLY A 237 8.64 -3.26 1.13
N ILE A 238 9.91 -3.35 0.78
CA ILE A 238 10.99 -2.52 1.32
C ILE A 238 11.69 -1.75 0.20
N LEU A 239 12.25 -0.60 0.56
CA LEU A 239 13.10 0.21 -0.31
C LEU A 239 14.51 0.18 0.27
N ILE A 240 15.46 -0.35 -0.51
CA ILE A 240 16.85 -0.52 -0.08
C ILE A 240 17.74 0.62 -0.56
N GLY A 241 18.77 0.94 0.22
CA GLY A 241 19.76 1.98 -0.08
C GLY A 241 19.28 3.39 0.23
N ILE A 242 18.35 3.55 1.17
CA ILE A 242 17.87 4.86 1.65
C ILE A 242 18.58 5.32 2.93
N GLY A 243 19.57 4.55 3.38
CA GLY A 243 20.35 4.81 4.58
C GLY A 243 20.11 3.81 5.71
N GLU A 244 19.33 2.76 5.47
CA GLU A 244 19.13 1.64 6.40
C GLU A 244 20.39 0.79 6.54
N THR A 245 20.62 0.22 7.72
CA THR A 245 21.64 -0.82 7.92
C THR A 245 21.13 -2.17 7.42
N LEU A 246 22.03 -3.15 7.24
CA LEU A 246 21.64 -4.50 6.84
C LEU A 246 20.78 -5.19 7.91
N ALA A 247 21.02 -4.93 9.19
CA ALA A 247 20.18 -5.41 10.28
C ALA A 247 18.77 -4.81 10.19
N GLU A 248 18.65 -3.50 9.99
CA GLU A 248 17.35 -2.82 9.81
C GLU A 248 16.60 -3.32 8.56
N ARG A 249 17.33 -3.65 7.49
CA ARG A 249 16.77 -4.28 6.28
C ARG A 249 16.22 -5.67 6.60
N ALA A 250 16.98 -6.49 7.32
CA ALA A 250 16.54 -7.81 7.76
C ALA A 250 15.32 -7.71 8.70
N ASP A 251 15.35 -6.81 9.69
CA ASP A 251 14.22 -6.53 10.59
C ASP A 251 12.94 -6.19 9.83
N SER A 252 13.05 -5.38 8.78
CA SER A 252 11.91 -5.02 7.94
C SER A 252 11.29 -6.25 7.28
N LEU A 253 12.11 -7.17 6.77
CA LEU A 253 11.65 -8.46 6.21
C LEU A 253 11.03 -9.36 7.27
N PHE A 254 11.60 -9.43 8.48
CA PHE A 254 11.00 -10.18 9.59
C PHE A 254 9.66 -9.60 10.04
N ALA A 255 9.52 -8.27 10.05
CA ALA A 255 8.28 -7.60 10.38
C ALA A 255 7.17 -7.93 9.36
N ILE A 256 7.50 -7.88 8.05
CA ILE A 256 6.61 -8.32 6.97
C ILE A 256 6.26 -9.80 7.14
N ARG A 257 7.24 -10.66 7.39
CA ARG A 257 7.05 -12.11 7.62
C ARG A 257 6.07 -12.37 8.76
N ARG A 258 6.20 -11.67 9.88
CA ARG A 258 5.29 -11.81 11.04
C ARG A 258 3.86 -11.52 10.63
N VAL A 259 3.62 -10.38 9.99
CA VAL A 259 2.28 -9.96 9.54
C VAL A 259 1.73 -10.92 8.48
N ALA A 260 2.55 -11.33 7.51
CA ALA A 260 2.15 -12.27 6.47
C ALA A 260 1.73 -13.62 7.04
N ARG A 261 2.49 -14.17 8.01
CA ARG A 261 2.14 -15.43 8.68
C ARG A 261 0.90 -15.30 9.55
N GLN A 262 0.74 -14.17 10.22
CA GLN A 262 -0.37 -13.95 11.14
C GLN A 262 -1.71 -13.84 10.41
N TYR A 263 -1.76 -13.24 9.22
CA TYR A 263 -3.02 -12.91 8.57
C TYR A 263 -3.18 -13.49 7.16
N GLY A 264 -2.11 -13.97 6.51
CA GLY A 264 -2.17 -14.62 5.19
C GLY A 264 -2.62 -13.73 4.02
N HIS A 265 -2.65 -12.40 4.21
CA HIS A 265 -3.22 -11.43 3.26
C HIS A 265 -2.18 -10.72 2.38
N ILE A 266 -0.89 -10.78 2.76
CA ILE A 266 0.18 -10.17 1.96
C ILE A 266 0.36 -11.06 0.72
N GLN A 267 -0.09 -10.56 -0.42
CA GLN A 267 -0.04 -11.29 -1.68
C GLN A 267 1.31 -11.20 -2.37
N GLU A 268 1.99 -10.07 -2.21
CA GLU A 268 3.31 -9.82 -2.81
C GLU A 268 4.18 -8.95 -1.89
N VAL A 269 5.50 -9.18 -1.96
CA VAL A 269 6.52 -8.37 -1.30
C VAL A 269 7.49 -7.85 -2.37
N ILE A 270 7.52 -6.52 -2.51
CA ILE A 270 8.38 -5.81 -3.46
C ILE A 270 9.70 -5.46 -2.77
N VAL A 271 10.82 -5.86 -3.35
CA VAL A 271 12.15 -5.38 -2.98
C VAL A 271 12.58 -4.37 -4.03
N GLN A 272 12.54 -3.10 -3.68
CA GLN A 272 12.88 -2.01 -4.59
C GLN A 272 14.22 -1.39 -4.21
N ASN A 273 15.06 -1.10 -5.20
CA ASN A 273 16.30 -0.37 -5.02
C ASN A 273 16.09 1.14 -5.15
N PHE A 274 16.74 1.91 -4.27
CA PHE A 274 16.86 3.35 -4.40
C PHE A 274 17.68 3.72 -5.64
N ARG A 275 17.18 4.74 -6.35
CA ARG A 275 17.87 5.42 -7.44
C ARG A 275 17.88 6.90 -7.15
N ALA A 276 19.05 7.52 -7.19
CA ALA A 276 19.22 8.94 -6.97
C ALA A 276 18.59 9.74 -8.10
N LYS A 277 17.84 10.78 -7.73
CA LYS A 277 17.10 11.62 -8.68
C LYS A 277 17.47 13.08 -8.51
N PRO A 278 17.77 13.83 -9.60
CA PRO A 278 18.27 15.20 -9.53
C PRO A 278 17.37 16.15 -8.72
N ASP A 279 16.05 15.99 -8.83
CA ASP A 279 15.05 16.90 -8.23
C ASP A 279 14.65 16.51 -6.80
N THR A 280 15.52 15.81 -6.08
CA THR A 280 15.25 15.32 -4.72
C THR A 280 16.29 15.81 -3.71
N ALA A 281 15.95 15.74 -2.43
CA ALA A 281 16.90 16.06 -1.35
C ALA A 281 18.02 15.01 -1.30
N MET A 282 17.76 13.78 -1.73
CA MET A 282 18.74 12.69 -1.81
C MET A 282 19.50 12.59 -3.14
N ARG A 283 19.47 13.63 -3.99
CA ARG A 283 20.14 13.64 -5.31
C ARG A 283 21.64 13.31 -5.29
N GLY A 284 22.32 13.51 -4.15
CA GLY A 284 23.75 13.24 -3.97
C GLY A 284 24.06 11.92 -3.28
N MET A 285 23.06 11.11 -2.97
CA MET A 285 23.25 9.77 -2.37
C MET A 285 23.56 8.75 -3.48
N PRO A 286 24.35 7.70 -3.18
CA PRO A 286 24.61 6.64 -4.14
C PRO A 286 23.35 5.82 -4.42
N ASP A 287 23.24 5.31 -5.65
CA ASP A 287 22.26 4.28 -5.99
C ASP A 287 22.49 3.02 -5.17
N ALA A 288 21.43 2.27 -4.88
CA ALA A 288 21.57 0.91 -4.38
C ALA A 288 22.18 0.00 -5.46
N GLU A 289 23.21 -0.74 -5.08
CA GLU A 289 23.91 -1.65 -5.99
C GLU A 289 23.00 -2.81 -6.40
N LEU A 290 23.24 -3.32 -7.62
CA LEU A 290 22.44 -4.42 -8.14
C LEU A 290 22.66 -5.74 -7.38
N HIS A 291 23.89 -6.02 -6.95
CA HIS A 291 24.17 -7.19 -6.11
C HIS A 291 23.53 -7.08 -4.72
N ASP A 292 23.38 -5.86 -4.17
CA ASP A 292 22.60 -5.62 -2.95
C ASP A 292 21.12 -5.94 -3.16
N LEU A 293 20.56 -5.54 -4.31
CA LEU A 293 19.19 -5.88 -4.68
C LEU A 293 19.02 -7.40 -4.80
N ALA A 294 19.89 -8.08 -5.55
CA ALA A 294 19.82 -9.53 -5.74
C ALA A 294 19.97 -10.29 -4.41
N ALA A 295 20.93 -9.92 -3.56
CA ALA A 295 21.09 -10.52 -2.24
C ALA A 295 19.84 -10.29 -1.37
N THR A 296 19.26 -9.08 -1.40
CA THR A 296 18.04 -8.77 -0.63
C THR A 296 16.83 -9.57 -1.13
N VAL A 297 16.64 -9.70 -2.45
CA VAL A 297 15.58 -10.54 -3.04
C VAL A 297 15.74 -12.00 -2.58
N ALA A 298 16.96 -12.53 -2.62
CA ALA A 298 17.23 -13.91 -2.21
C ALA A 298 16.99 -14.13 -0.71
N VAL A 299 17.43 -13.20 0.14
CA VAL A 299 17.15 -13.26 1.59
C VAL A 299 15.64 -13.13 1.85
N ALA A 300 14.94 -12.23 1.16
CA ALA A 300 13.48 -12.09 1.28
C ALA A 300 12.76 -13.39 0.93
N ARG A 301 13.15 -14.04 -0.18
CA ARG A 301 12.63 -15.35 -0.61
C ARG A 301 12.83 -16.43 0.47
N ILE A 302 14.02 -16.51 1.06
CA ILE A 302 14.35 -17.50 2.09
C ILE A 302 13.55 -17.23 3.39
N LEU A 303 13.50 -15.97 3.84
CA LEU A 303 12.83 -15.61 5.09
C LEU A 303 11.30 -15.73 5.00
N LEU A 304 10.71 -15.25 3.91
CA LEU A 304 9.25 -15.26 3.71
C LEU A 304 8.75 -16.65 3.27
N GLY A 305 9.63 -17.46 2.69
CA GLY A 305 9.39 -18.85 2.36
C GLY A 305 8.77 -19.06 0.97
N PRO A 306 8.43 -20.32 0.63
CA PRO A 306 8.04 -20.72 -0.72
C PRO A 306 6.69 -20.12 -1.17
N ARG A 307 5.79 -19.79 -0.24
CA ARG A 307 4.46 -19.26 -0.59
C ARG A 307 4.45 -17.78 -0.94
N ALA A 308 5.45 -17.02 -0.50
CA ALA A 308 5.52 -15.59 -0.77
C ALA A 308 5.71 -15.33 -2.27
N ARG A 309 5.20 -14.21 -2.76
CA ARG A 309 5.45 -13.74 -4.13
C ARG A 309 6.38 -12.55 -4.04
N ILE A 310 7.53 -12.64 -4.71
CA ILE A 310 8.62 -11.67 -4.54
C ILE A 310 8.86 -10.98 -5.87
N GLN A 311 8.89 -9.66 -5.81
CA GLN A 311 9.11 -8.79 -6.95
C GLN A 311 10.32 -7.91 -6.75
N ALA A 312 10.91 -7.48 -7.87
CA ALA A 312 11.77 -6.32 -7.94
C ALA A 312 11.48 -5.56 -9.24
N PRO A 313 11.51 -4.22 -9.25
CA PRO A 313 11.08 -3.44 -10.40
C PRO A 313 11.96 -3.68 -11.64
N PRO A 314 11.40 -4.18 -12.75
CA PRO A 314 12.18 -4.60 -13.90
C PRO A 314 12.77 -3.43 -14.70
N ASN A 315 12.25 -2.21 -14.52
CA ASN A 315 12.80 -0.99 -15.11
C ASN A 315 14.03 -0.44 -14.34
N LEU A 316 14.30 -0.90 -13.12
CA LEU A 316 15.35 -0.36 -12.24
C LEU A 316 16.60 -1.24 -12.14
N ILE A 317 16.71 -2.27 -12.99
CA ILE A 317 17.77 -3.30 -12.93
C ILE A 317 18.77 -3.26 -14.08
N ALA A 318 18.67 -2.26 -14.97
CA ALA A 318 19.61 -2.06 -16.09
C ALA A 318 19.80 -3.30 -17.00
N GLY A 319 18.73 -4.09 -17.22
CA GLY A 319 18.73 -5.25 -18.11
C GLY A 319 19.13 -6.58 -17.46
N GLU A 320 19.36 -6.59 -16.14
CA GLU A 320 19.87 -7.75 -15.39
C GLU A 320 18.75 -8.70 -14.95
N TYR A 321 17.93 -9.11 -15.91
CA TYR A 321 16.74 -9.94 -15.68
C TYR A 321 17.10 -11.35 -15.17
N ASP A 322 18.15 -11.96 -15.72
CA ASP A 322 18.63 -13.29 -15.31
C ASP A 322 19.04 -13.31 -13.83
N LEU A 323 19.77 -12.27 -13.40
CA LEU A 323 20.20 -12.14 -12.01
C LEU A 323 19.02 -12.13 -11.03
N LEU A 324 17.96 -11.40 -11.33
CA LEU A 324 16.78 -11.37 -10.45
C LEU A 324 15.98 -12.68 -10.48
N LEU A 325 15.87 -13.32 -11.64
CA LEU A 325 15.25 -14.65 -11.74
C LEU A 325 16.03 -15.68 -10.91
N ARG A 326 17.36 -15.62 -10.92
CA ARG A 326 18.23 -16.43 -10.04
C ARG A 326 18.09 -16.04 -8.58
N ALA A 327 17.88 -14.77 -8.27
CA ALA A 327 17.61 -14.30 -6.90
C ALA A 327 16.28 -14.80 -6.32
N GLY A 328 15.38 -15.33 -7.16
CA GLY A 328 14.16 -16.00 -6.70
C GLY A 328 12.91 -15.12 -6.74
N ILE A 329 12.90 -14.08 -7.57
CA ILE A 329 11.62 -13.48 -7.98
C ILE A 329 10.78 -14.54 -8.70
N ASP A 330 9.47 -14.45 -8.56
CA ASP A 330 8.51 -15.24 -9.33
C ASP A 330 7.47 -14.36 -10.03
N ASP A 331 7.66 -13.05 -9.97
CA ASP A 331 6.77 -12.07 -10.54
C ASP A 331 7.53 -10.82 -10.96
N TRP A 332 7.24 -10.30 -12.15
CA TRP A 332 7.82 -9.06 -12.68
C TRP A 332 7.11 -7.79 -12.21
N GLY A 333 5.98 -7.93 -11.50
CA GLY A 333 5.14 -6.84 -11.06
C GLY A 333 4.20 -6.31 -12.14
N GLY A 334 3.64 -5.14 -11.88
CA GLY A 334 2.80 -4.41 -12.82
C GLY A 334 3.62 -3.74 -13.92
N VAL A 335 3.29 -3.99 -15.18
CA VAL A 335 3.95 -3.42 -16.35
C VAL A 335 2.90 -2.77 -17.25
N SER A 336 3.10 -1.48 -17.55
CA SER A 336 2.16 -0.72 -18.38
C SER A 336 2.68 -0.54 -19.80
N PRO A 337 1.93 -0.94 -20.84
CA PRO A 337 2.24 -0.63 -22.23
C PRO A 337 1.73 0.77 -22.65
N VAL A 338 0.97 1.46 -21.79
CA VAL A 338 0.27 2.71 -22.13
C VAL A 338 0.88 3.91 -21.41
N THR A 339 1.03 3.79 -20.10
CA THR A 339 1.41 4.88 -19.20
C THR A 339 2.85 4.74 -18.77
N PRO A 340 3.61 5.85 -18.66
CA PRO A 340 4.95 5.77 -18.07
C PRO A 340 4.89 5.37 -16.59
N ASP A 341 6.01 4.94 -16.04
CA ASP A 341 6.19 4.87 -14.59
C ASP A 341 6.22 6.31 -14.06
N HIS A 342 5.15 6.75 -13.38
CA HIS A 342 5.10 8.11 -12.83
C HIS A 342 5.98 8.28 -11.58
N VAL A 343 6.42 7.20 -10.95
CA VAL A 343 7.35 7.22 -9.82
C VAL A 343 8.78 7.37 -10.33
N SER A 344 9.12 6.66 -11.41
CA SER A 344 10.43 6.73 -12.09
C SER A 344 10.30 7.02 -13.59
N PRO A 345 9.84 8.22 -13.98
CA PRO A 345 9.60 8.57 -15.38
C PRO A 345 10.86 8.54 -16.24
N GLU A 346 12.04 8.65 -15.63
CA GLU A 346 13.35 8.52 -16.25
C GLU A 346 13.76 7.07 -16.58
N ARG A 347 13.00 6.08 -16.11
CA ARG A 347 13.22 4.63 -16.31
C ARG A 347 11.93 3.99 -16.85
N PRO A 348 11.71 4.00 -18.17
CA PRO A 348 10.47 3.48 -18.75
C PRO A 348 10.30 1.99 -18.48
N TRP A 349 9.06 1.53 -18.52
CA TRP A 349 8.73 0.12 -18.46
C TRP A 349 9.45 -0.66 -19.58
N PRO A 350 10.01 -1.84 -19.28
CA PRO A 350 10.47 -2.74 -20.33
C PRO A 350 9.28 -3.23 -21.15
N GLN A 351 9.53 -3.56 -22.42
CA GLN A 351 8.49 -4.15 -23.27
C GLN A 351 8.12 -5.53 -22.75
N ILE A 352 6.83 -5.89 -22.80
CA ILE A 352 6.35 -7.17 -22.27
C ILE A 352 7.00 -8.34 -23.02
N GLU A 353 7.21 -8.20 -24.33
CA GLU A 353 7.88 -9.20 -25.17
C GLU A 353 9.35 -9.38 -24.78
N GLU A 354 10.01 -8.32 -24.32
CA GLU A 354 11.39 -8.39 -23.81
C GLU A 354 11.44 -9.21 -22.52
N LEU A 355 10.54 -8.94 -21.57
CA LEU A 355 10.41 -9.73 -20.34
C LEU A 355 10.11 -11.19 -20.63
N ALA A 356 9.20 -11.47 -21.57
CA ALA A 356 8.87 -12.83 -21.98
C ALA A 356 10.09 -13.57 -22.54
N ARG A 357 10.89 -12.90 -23.40
CA ARG A 357 12.10 -13.48 -23.97
C ARG A 357 13.15 -13.78 -22.90
N HIS A 358 13.40 -12.87 -21.96
CA HIS A 358 14.35 -13.11 -20.88
C HIS A 358 13.89 -14.21 -19.92
N THR A 359 12.58 -14.24 -19.61
CA THR A 359 11.96 -15.29 -18.80
C THR A 359 12.14 -16.68 -19.46
N ALA A 360 11.88 -16.77 -20.77
CA ALA A 360 12.06 -17.99 -21.56
C ALA A 360 13.54 -18.42 -21.64
N ALA A 361 14.46 -17.47 -21.83
CA ALA A 361 15.90 -17.75 -21.87
C ALA A 361 16.42 -18.34 -20.55
N ALA A 362 15.81 -17.97 -19.43
CA ALA A 362 16.10 -18.52 -18.10
C ALA A 362 15.35 -19.83 -17.80
N GLY A 363 14.59 -20.38 -18.76
CA GLY A 363 13.87 -21.65 -18.60
C GLY A 363 12.49 -21.54 -17.94
N PHE A 364 11.95 -20.34 -17.80
CA PHE A 364 10.62 -20.09 -17.23
C PHE A 364 9.60 -19.74 -18.31
N THR A 365 8.33 -19.90 -17.99
CA THR A 365 7.21 -19.44 -18.81
C THR A 365 6.59 -18.20 -18.18
N MET A 366 6.42 -17.13 -18.96
CA MET A 366 5.73 -15.93 -18.47
C MET A 366 4.20 -16.07 -18.63
N ARG A 367 3.44 -15.69 -17.60
CA ARG A 367 1.97 -15.66 -17.62
C ARG A 367 1.42 -14.39 -17.00
N GLU A 368 0.34 -13.87 -17.57
CA GLU A 368 -0.37 -12.73 -17.00
C GLU A 368 -1.18 -13.17 -15.77
N ARG A 369 -1.16 -12.36 -14.71
CA ARG A 369 -2.06 -12.45 -13.56
C ARG A 369 -2.91 -11.18 -13.47
N LEU A 370 -3.94 -11.23 -12.64
CA LEU A 370 -4.72 -10.05 -12.27
C LEU A 370 -4.02 -9.22 -11.18
N ALA A 371 -4.61 -8.07 -10.85
CA ALA A 371 -4.22 -7.23 -9.71
C ALA A 371 -4.28 -8.00 -8.36
N VAL A 372 -5.17 -8.98 -8.28
CA VAL A 372 -5.27 -9.93 -7.17
C VAL A 372 -4.62 -11.26 -7.57
N TYR A 373 -3.84 -11.85 -6.66
CA TYR A 373 -3.11 -13.08 -6.98
C TYR A 373 -4.02 -14.32 -7.12
N PRO A 374 -3.64 -15.31 -7.94
CA PRO A 374 -4.51 -16.44 -8.27
C PRO A 374 -5.04 -17.23 -7.06
N GLU A 375 -4.23 -17.39 -6.02
CA GLU A 375 -4.64 -18.05 -4.77
C GLU A 375 -5.81 -17.36 -4.05
N TYR A 376 -5.93 -16.03 -4.16
CA TYR A 376 -7.04 -15.27 -3.59
C TYR A 376 -8.25 -15.27 -4.51
N VAL A 377 -8.03 -15.27 -5.83
CA VAL A 377 -9.11 -15.43 -6.83
C VAL A 377 -9.82 -16.77 -6.62
N VAL A 378 -9.07 -17.87 -6.55
CA VAL A 378 -9.61 -19.22 -6.38
C VAL A 378 -10.32 -19.38 -5.03
N ARG A 379 -9.84 -18.74 -3.98
CA ARG A 379 -10.49 -18.78 -2.65
C ARG A 379 -11.75 -17.92 -2.58
N GLY A 380 -11.79 -16.79 -3.28
CA GLY A 380 -12.92 -15.86 -3.25
C GLY A 380 -13.10 -15.23 -1.87
N ASP A 381 -14.23 -15.53 -1.21
CA ASP A 381 -14.52 -15.07 0.16
C ASP A 381 -13.52 -15.68 1.17
N PRO A 382 -13.01 -14.92 2.17
CA PRO A 382 -13.34 -13.54 2.51
C PRO A 382 -12.49 -12.47 1.82
N TRP A 383 -11.65 -12.82 0.84
CA TRP A 383 -10.65 -11.92 0.26
C TRP A 383 -11.24 -10.89 -0.70
N LEU A 384 -12.19 -11.33 -1.52
CA LEU A 384 -12.86 -10.50 -2.52
C LEU A 384 -14.26 -10.15 -2.03
N ASP A 385 -14.61 -8.86 -2.10
CA ASP A 385 -15.96 -8.40 -1.79
C ASP A 385 -16.96 -8.91 -2.85
N PRO A 386 -18.20 -9.27 -2.47
CA PRO A 386 -19.24 -9.66 -3.42
C PRO A 386 -19.48 -8.71 -4.58
N ARG A 387 -19.24 -7.40 -4.39
CA ARG A 387 -19.38 -6.39 -5.45
C ARG A 387 -18.22 -6.40 -6.45
N VAL A 388 -17.07 -6.95 -6.08
CA VAL A 388 -15.86 -7.02 -6.92
C VAL A 388 -15.71 -8.40 -7.58
N LEU A 389 -16.23 -9.45 -6.92
CA LEU A 389 -16.16 -10.84 -7.40
C LEU A 389 -16.58 -11.01 -8.89
N PRO A 390 -17.72 -10.45 -9.36
CA PRO A 390 -18.11 -10.58 -10.77
C PRO A 390 -17.09 -9.99 -11.75
N HIS A 391 -16.48 -8.85 -11.38
CA HIS A 391 -15.47 -8.20 -12.21
C HIS A 391 -14.18 -9.02 -12.30
N VAL A 392 -13.77 -9.65 -11.19
CA VAL A 392 -12.60 -10.54 -11.16
C VAL A 392 -12.87 -11.80 -11.97
N ALA A 393 -14.04 -12.43 -11.76
CA ALA A 393 -14.44 -13.65 -12.46
C ALA A 393 -14.50 -13.46 -13.99
N ALA A 394 -14.92 -12.28 -14.45
CA ALA A 394 -14.97 -11.94 -15.88
C ALA A 394 -13.58 -11.91 -16.56
N LEU A 395 -12.50 -11.84 -15.78
CA LEU A 395 -11.13 -11.67 -16.27
C LEU A 395 -10.19 -12.83 -15.88
N SER A 396 -10.68 -13.82 -15.13
CA SER A 396 -9.87 -14.90 -14.58
C SER A 396 -10.23 -16.25 -15.18
N LEU A 397 -9.22 -17.09 -15.37
CA LEU A 397 -9.39 -18.53 -15.57
C LEU A 397 -9.70 -19.23 -14.24
N ASP A 398 -10.13 -20.49 -14.29
CA ASP A 398 -10.31 -21.36 -13.10
C ASP A 398 -9.04 -21.49 -12.25
N SER A 399 -7.87 -21.31 -12.87
CA SER A 399 -6.57 -21.29 -12.18
C SER A 399 -6.34 -20.04 -11.32
N GLY A 400 -7.19 -19.01 -11.46
CA GLY A 400 -7.03 -17.67 -10.90
C GLY A 400 -6.05 -16.76 -11.67
N LEU A 401 -5.35 -17.26 -12.68
CA LEU A 401 -4.57 -16.43 -13.60
C LEU A 401 -5.50 -15.61 -14.50
N ALA A 402 -4.95 -14.56 -15.11
CA ALA A 402 -5.69 -13.76 -16.07
C ALA A 402 -6.03 -14.58 -17.31
N ASP A 403 -7.26 -14.44 -17.81
CA ASP A 403 -7.66 -15.00 -19.10
C ASP A 403 -7.08 -14.13 -20.23
N PRO A 404 -6.19 -14.67 -21.09
CA PRO A 404 -5.59 -13.91 -22.18
C PRO A 404 -6.63 -13.45 -23.23
N GLU A 405 -7.75 -14.14 -23.35
CA GLU A 405 -8.80 -13.83 -24.34
C GLU A 405 -9.89 -12.90 -23.76
N ALA A 406 -9.93 -12.71 -22.43
CA ALA A 406 -10.89 -11.83 -21.79
C ALA A 406 -10.54 -10.36 -22.01
N ALA A 407 -11.41 -9.66 -22.73
CA ALA A 407 -11.37 -8.21 -22.83
C ALA A 407 -12.08 -7.58 -21.62
N PRO A 408 -11.48 -6.57 -20.95
CA PRO A 408 -12.14 -5.88 -19.86
C PRO A 408 -13.36 -5.12 -20.37
N THR A 409 -14.51 -5.41 -19.76
CA THR A 409 -15.78 -4.77 -20.04
C THR A 409 -16.42 -4.30 -18.74
N GLY A 410 -17.02 -3.12 -18.78
CA GLY A 410 -17.71 -2.56 -17.63
C GLY A 410 -18.90 -3.42 -17.18
N HIS A 411 -19.04 -3.60 -15.86
CA HIS A 411 -20.18 -4.29 -15.24
C HIS A 411 -20.78 -3.40 -14.15
N PRO A 412 -22.11 -3.45 -13.88
CA PRO A 412 -22.70 -2.69 -12.78
C PRO A 412 -22.04 -3.02 -11.44
N TRP A 413 -21.65 -2.01 -10.68
CA TRP A 413 -21.10 -2.17 -9.34
C TRP A 413 -22.27 -2.26 -8.35
N GLN A 414 -22.84 -3.45 -8.23
CA GLN A 414 -23.96 -3.74 -7.33
C GLN A 414 -23.66 -4.99 -6.51
N GLU A 415 -24.22 -5.04 -5.30
CA GLU A 415 -24.24 -6.31 -4.58
C GLU A 415 -25.23 -7.23 -5.28
N PRO A 416 -24.84 -8.47 -5.65
CA PRO A 416 -25.77 -9.37 -6.31
C PRO A 416 -26.99 -9.66 -5.41
N ASP A 417 -28.20 -9.63 -5.97
CA ASP A 417 -29.45 -9.88 -5.22
C ASP A 417 -29.48 -11.29 -4.58
N ASP A 418 -28.72 -12.24 -5.15
CA ASP A 418 -28.69 -13.66 -4.78
C ASP A 418 -27.49 -14.04 -3.88
N THR A 419 -26.82 -13.08 -3.24
CA THR A 419 -25.87 -13.42 -2.16
C THR A 419 -26.65 -13.90 -0.93
N VAL A 420 -27.15 -15.13 -1.00
CA VAL A 420 -27.49 -15.89 0.18
C VAL A 420 -26.19 -16.08 0.93
N ALA A 421 -25.93 -15.22 1.91
CA ALA A 421 -24.89 -15.45 2.88
C ALA A 421 -25.06 -16.90 3.35
N SER A 422 -24.08 -17.76 3.10
CA SER A 422 -24.08 -19.14 3.60
C SER A 422 -23.97 -19.21 5.13
N GLY A 423 -24.04 -18.06 5.80
CA GLY A 423 -24.23 -17.96 7.24
C GLY A 423 -25.59 -18.50 7.65
N ARG A 424 -25.60 -19.29 8.72
CA ARG A 424 -26.83 -19.81 9.33
C ARG A 424 -27.77 -18.65 9.70
N VAL A 425 -28.78 -18.41 8.87
CA VAL A 425 -29.79 -17.35 9.08
C VAL A 425 -30.71 -17.63 10.27
N ASP A 426 -30.80 -18.89 10.71
CA ASP A 426 -31.59 -19.30 11.87
C ASP A 426 -30.75 -19.54 13.14
N LEU A 427 -29.50 -19.04 13.19
CA LEU A 427 -28.61 -19.23 14.36
C LEU A 427 -29.28 -18.83 15.69
N HIS A 428 -30.11 -17.79 15.67
CA HIS A 428 -30.87 -17.30 16.82
C HIS A 428 -31.97 -18.27 17.29
N LYS A 429 -32.58 -19.06 16.39
CA LYS A 429 -33.57 -20.08 16.74
C LYS A 429 -32.91 -21.41 17.08
N GLU A 430 -31.90 -21.81 16.31
CA GLU A 430 -31.22 -23.10 16.42
C GLU A 430 -30.42 -23.19 17.73
N ILE A 431 -29.73 -22.12 18.14
CA ILE A 431 -29.03 -22.06 19.44
C ILE A 431 -30.01 -22.22 20.62
N ASP A 432 -31.20 -21.63 20.52
CA ASP A 432 -32.20 -21.65 21.59
C ASP A 432 -32.97 -22.98 21.66
N THR A 433 -33.04 -23.74 20.56
CA THR A 433 -33.80 -25.00 20.45
C THR A 433 -32.93 -26.25 20.54
N GLU A 434 -31.77 -26.24 19.89
CA GLU A 434 -30.87 -27.40 19.77
C GLU A 434 -29.57 -27.22 20.56
N GLY A 435 -29.25 -25.99 20.97
CA GLY A 435 -28.01 -25.64 21.67
C GLY A 435 -26.87 -25.30 20.70
N ARG A 436 -25.75 -24.80 21.26
CA ARG A 436 -24.56 -24.52 20.45
C ARG A 436 -23.89 -25.82 20.01
N THR A 437 -23.75 -26.02 18.71
CA THR A 437 -22.89 -27.07 18.15
C THR A 437 -21.42 -26.72 18.38
N GLU A 438 -20.60 -27.66 18.85
CA GLU A 438 -19.13 -27.48 18.95
C GLU A 438 -18.41 -27.65 17.60
N ASP A 439 -19.17 -27.86 16.52
CA ASP A 439 -18.66 -28.04 15.18
C ASP A 439 -18.02 -26.73 14.70
N ARG A 440 -16.71 -26.63 14.92
CA ARG A 440 -15.89 -25.54 14.39
C ARG A 440 -15.74 -25.79 12.90
N ARG A 441 -15.88 -24.73 12.10
CA ARG A 441 -15.42 -24.73 10.70
C ARG A 441 -13.98 -25.28 10.69
N GLY A 442 -13.75 -26.42 10.04
CA GLY A 442 -12.47 -27.11 10.06
C GLY A 442 -11.30 -26.34 9.43
N ASP A 443 -11.62 -25.26 8.71
CA ASP A 443 -10.73 -24.31 8.05
C ASP A 443 -10.43 -23.05 8.89
N PHE A 444 -10.98 -22.93 10.11
CA PHE A 444 -10.90 -21.71 10.94
C PHE A 444 -9.46 -21.21 11.19
N ASP A 445 -8.52 -22.13 11.38
CA ASP A 445 -7.09 -21.83 11.59
C ASP A 445 -6.34 -21.47 10.29
N SER A 446 -6.97 -21.65 9.12
CA SER A 446 -6.39 -21.32 7.82
C SER A 446 -6.99 -20.05 7.19
N VAL A 447 -8.25 -19.72 7.54
CA VAL A 447 -8.98 -18.56 6.99
C VAL A 447 -8.62 -17.26 7.73
N TYR A 448 -8.39 -17.33 9.04
CA TYR A 448 -8.08 -16.15 9.87
C TYR A 448 -6.61 -16.08 10.33
N GLY A 449 -5.77 -16.96 9.78
CA GLY A 449 -4.33 -17.01 10.05
C GLY A 449 -3.93 -17.77 11.31
N ASP A 450 -2.64 -17.72 11.65
CA ASP A 450 -2.04 -18.56 12.69
C ASP A 450 -2.33 -18.03 14.11
N TRP A 451 -3.39 -18.55 14.73
CA TRP A 451 -3.80 -18.19 16.09
C TRP A 451 -2.75 -18.50 17.17
N SER A 452 -1.75 -19.35 16.90
CA SER A 452 -0.65 -19.59 17.84
C SER A 452 0.22 -18.34 18.01
N LEU A 453 0.45 -17.59 16.93
CA LEU A 453 1.18 -16.31 16.97
C LEU A 453 0.37 -15.19 17.63
N VAL A 454 -0.95 -15.18 17.44
CA VAL A 454 -1.84 -14.24 18.14
C VAL A 454 -1.75 -14.47 19.65
N ARG A 455 -1.76 -15.73 20.09
CA ARG A 455 -1.63 -16.08 21.51
C ARG A 455 -0.32 -15.58 22.13
N ASP A 456 0.78 -15.65 21.40
CA ASP A 456 2.08 -15.18 21.86
C ASP A 456 2.16 -13.63 21.91
N SER A 457 1.44 -12.94 21.01
CA SER A 457 1.36 -11.46 21.01
C SER A 457 0.38 -10.89 22.04
N VAL A 458 -0.65 -11.65 22.43
CA VAL A 458 -1.50 -11.34 23.58
C VAL A 458 -0.77 -11.83 24.83
N GLY A 459 0.30 -11.10 25.18
CA GLY A 459 0.92 -11.23 26.49
C GLY A 459 -0.12 -10.88 27.55
N VAL A 460 -0.80 -11.87 28.10
CA VAL A 460 -1.43 -11.71 29.42
C VAL A 460 -0.27 -11.33 30.33
N PRO A 461 -0.27 -10.14 30.96
CA PRO A 461 0.83 -9.75 31.82
C PRO A 461 0.97 -10.82 32.89
N SER A 462 2.09 -11.54 32.89
CA SER A 462 2.50 -12.44 33.96
C SER A 462 2.74 -11.59 35.21
N GLY A 463 1.66 -11.28 35.92
CA GLY A 463 1.66 -10.36 37.06
C GLY A 463 0.41 -9.48 37.21
N ALA A 464 -0.54 -9.48 36.27
CA ALA A 464 -1.86 -8.91 36.58
C ALA A 464 -2.50 -9.78 37.69
N PRO A 465 -2.99 -9.19 38.80
CA PRO A 465 -3.65 -9.98 39.82
C PRO A 465 -4.81 -10.71 39.14
N HIS A 466 -4.77 -12.04 39.16
CA HIS A 466 -5.92 -12.85 38.84
C HIS A 466 -7.01 -12.45 39.83
N HIS A 467 -7.88 -11.52 39.43
CA HIS A 467 -9.17 -11.40 40.08
C HIS A 467 -9.89 -12.69 39.71
N GLU A 468 -9.85 -13.66 40.62
CA GLU A 468 -10.75 -14.80 40.54
C GLU A 468 -12.15 -14.22 40.38
N LEU A 469 -12.75 -14.46 39.22
CA LEU A 469 -14.15 -14.16 39.01
C LEU A 469 -14.89 -14.84 40.15
N PRO A 470 -15.71 -14.10 40.94
CA PRO A 470 -16.47 -14.69 42.03
C PRO A 470 -17.17 -15.96 41.52
N ASP A 471 -17.19 -17.04 42.30
CA ASP A 471 -17.68 -18.33 41.81
C ASP A 471 -19.09 -18.25 41.22
N GLN A 472 -19.91 -17.33 41.74
CA GLN A 472 -21.25 -17.03 41.23
C GLN A 472 -21.24 -16.47 39.80
N LEU A 473 -20.24 -15.65 39.46
CA LEU A 473 -20.01 -15.10 38.12
C LEU A 473 -19.45 -16.17 37.18
N ARG A 474 -18.45 -16.94 37.63
CA ARG A 474 -17.87 -18.03 36.83
C ARG A 474 -18.94 -19.07 36.47
N GLU A 475 -19.80 -19.38 37.42
CA GLU A 475 -20.91 -20.31 37.24
C GLU A 475 -22.05 -19.70 36.40
N GLY A 476 -22.32 -18.40 36.54
CA GLY A 476 -23.23 -17.67 35.65
C GLY A 476 -22.74 -17.67 34.19
N LEU A 477 -21.44 -17.50 33.97
CA LEU A 477 -20.80 -17.55 32.65
C LEU A 477 -20.82 -18.96 32.06
N ARG A 478 -20.61 -20.02 32.87
CA ARG A 478 -20.80 -21.42 32.42
C ARG A 478 -22.24 -21.69 32.02
N LEU A 479 -23.20 -21.23 32.81
CA LEU A 479 -24.62 -21.35 32.49
C LEU A 479 -24.98 -20.58 31.23
N ALA A 480 -24.42 -19.37 31.04
CA ALA A 480 -24.60 -18.55 29.84
C ALA A 480 -24.03 -19.22 28.59
N GLY A 481 -22.86 -19.85 28.71
CA GLY A 481 -22.17 -20.52 27.60
C GLY A 481 -22.89 -21.77 27.11
N SER A 482 -23.59 -22.48 28.00
CA SER A 482 -24.25 -23.76 27.70
C SER A 482 -25.76 -23.65 27.52
N ARG A 483 -26.46 -22.79 28.29
CA ARG A 483 -27.92 -22.64 28.31
C ARG A 483 -28.35 -21.20 28.67
N PRO A 484 -28.16 -20.22 27.78
CA PRO A 484 -28.36 -18.80 28.08
C PRO A 484 -29.79 -18.46 28.54
N GLY A 485 -30.82 -19.10 27.98
CA GLY A 485 -32.22 -18.91 28.41
C GLY A 485 -32.50 -19.32 29.86
N SER A 486 -31.65 -20.16 30.45
CA SER A 486 -31.78 -20.57 31.86
C SER A 486 -31.49 -19.44 32.84
N LEU A 487 -30.76 -18.40 32.42
CA LEU A 487 -30.44 -17.23 33.27
C LEU A 487 -31.70 -16.43 33.64
N LEU A 488 -32.77 -16.54 32.85
CA LEU A 488 -34.03 -15.81 33.03
C LEU A 488 -35.00 -16.52 33.99
N LEU A 489 -34.65 -17.72 34.47
CA LEU A 489 -35.52 -18.49 35.36
C LEU A 489 -35.40 -17.98 36.81
N PRO A 490 -36.52 -17.84 37.55
CA PRO A 490 -36.53 -17.29 38.92
C PRO A 490 -35.54 -17.96 39.89
N ARG A 491 -35.33 -19.27 39.73
CA ARG A 491 -34.34 -20.04 40.51
C ARG A 491 -32.88 -19.58 40.34
N ASN A 492 -32.59 -18.83 39.27
CA ASN A 492 -31.27 -18.30 38.95
C ASN A 492 -31.17 -16.78 39.20
N GLU A 493 -32.26 -16.11 39.61
CA GLU A 493 -32.30 -14.67 39.89
C GLU A 493 -31.54 -14.26 41.17
N GLY A 494 -31.31 -15.20 42.10
CA GLY A 494 -30.48 -14.99 43.30
C GLY A 494 -28.99 -14.76 43.03
N ARG A 495 -28.55 -14.90 41.76
CA ARG A 495 -27.21 -14.55 41.27
C ARG A 495 -27.12 -13.08 40.82
N ARG A 496 -28.04 -12.21 41.28
CA ARG A 496 -28.00 -10.76 41.05
C ARG A 496 -26.87 -10.11 41.84
N TRP A 497 -25.89 -9.64 41.08
CA TRP A 497 -24.75 -8.80 41.43
C TRP A 497 -25.03 -7.76 42.52
N ARG A 498 -24.59 -8.03 43.75
CA ARG A 498 -24.28 -6.97 44.71
C ARG A 498 -22.82 -6.57 44.48
N CYS A 499 -22.59 -5.50 43.74
CA CYS A 499 -21.31 -4.78 43.86
C CYS A 499 -21.21 -4.25 45.29
N SER A 500 -20.40 -4.88 46.12
CA SER A 500 -20.02 -4.35 47.43
C SER A 500 -19.39 -2.97 47.23
N GLY A 501 -19.98 -1.96 47.86
CA GLY A 501 -19.67 -0.56 47.63
C GLY A 501 -18.24 -0.13 47.98
N ARG A 502 -17.67 0.71 47.11
CA ARG A 502 -16.93 1.90 47.55
C ARG A 502 -17.71 3.12 47.12
N THR A 503 -18.19 3.86 48.12
CA THR A 503 -18.75 5.20 47.99
C THR A 503 -17.77 6.12 47.28
N VAL A 504 -18.09 6.53 46.06
CA VAL A 504 -17.45 7.69 45.41
C VAL A 504 -18.06 8.94 46.03
N ARG A 505 -17.31 9.65 46.88
CA ARG A 505 -17.66 11.01 47.27
C ARG A 505 -17.57 11.90 46.03
N ARG A 506 -18.72 12.44 45.60
CA ARG A 506 -18.75 13.65 44.77
C ARG A 506 -18.37 14.85 45.63
N SER A 507 -17.36 15.60 45.23
CA SER A 507 -17.22 17.01 45.63
C SER A 507 -17.12 17.88 44.39
N THR A 508 -18.25 18.49 44.05
CA THR A 508 -18.38 19.73 43.29
C THR A 508 -17.73 20.89 44.06
N SER A 509 -16.92 21.70 43.39
CA SER A 509 -16.77 23.13 43.69
C SER A 509 -16.20 23.88 42.49
N CYS A 510 -17.07 24.62 41.79
CA CYS A 510 -16.72 25.85 41.07
C CYS A 510 -16.59 27.03 42.06
N ALA A 511 -16.03 28.14 41.55
CA ALA A 511 -15.74 29.46 42.19
C ALA A 511 -14.40 29.50 42.93
N GLY A 512 -13.44 30.37 42.56
CA GLY A 512 -13.52 31.84 42.68
C GLY A 512 -13.10 32.21 44.10
N SER A 513 -12.21 33.13 44.45
CA SER A 513 -11.61 34.31 43.80
C SER A 513 -10.70 34.97 44.86
N ARG A 514 -9.73 35.81 44.45
CA ARG A 514 -9.14 36.94 45.23
C ARG A 514 -8.34 36.51 46.49
N THR A 515 -7.26 37.11 46.97
CA THR A 515 -6.67 38.47 47.03
C THR A 515 -5.29 38.23 47.69
N GLY A 516 -4.16 38.82 47.29
CA GLY A 516 -3.79 40.23 47.48
C GLY A 516 -2.60 40.36 48.46
N CYS A 517 -1.75 41.37 48.23
CA CYS A 517 -0.56 41.81 48.99
C CYS A 517 0.73 40.99 48.81
N GLY A 518 1.90 41.54 48.49
CA GLY A 518 2.37 42.93 48.37
C GLY A 518 3.87 42.96 48.68
N GLY A 519 4.68 43.71 47.92
CA GLY A 519 6.11 43.88 48.25
C GLY A 519 6.96 44.45 47.11
N ARG A 520 7.15 45.77 47.12
CA ARG A 520 8.06 46.55 46.24
C ARG A 520 9.53 46.42 46.69
N ARG A 521 10.47 46.61 45.74
CA ARG A 521 11.67 47.54 45.76
C ARG A 521 12.82 46.99 44.88
N SER A 522 13.13 47.65 43.75
CA SER A 522 14.34 48.48 43.45
C SER A 522 15.67 47.71 43.51
N ALA A 523 16.35 47.40 42.38
CA ALA A 523 17.17 48.26 41.50
C ALA A 523 18.50 48.72 42.11
N THR A 524 19.62 48.07 41.72
CA THR A 524 20.92 48.72 41.41
C THR A 524 21.98 47.76 40.82
N THR A 525 22.39 48.07 39.57
CA THR A 525 23.78 48.20 39.04
C THR A 525 24.87 47.14 39.31
N SER A 526 25.44 46.62 38.22
CA SER A 526 26.83 46.90 37.83
C SER A 526 27.07 46.74 36.31
N ARG A 527 27.62 47.81 35.72
CA ARG A 527 28.34 47.89 34.44
C ARG A 527 29.64 47.06 34.57
N THR A 528 30.25 46.51 33.52
CA THR A 528 31.03 47.27 32.52
C THR A 528 31.33 46.45 31.24
N SER A 529 31.37 47.20 30.14
CA SER A 529 31.88 46.85 28.81
C SER A 529 33.21 47.57 28.55
N SER A 530 33.91 47.15 27.48
CA SER A 530 35.07 47.73 26.77
C SER A 530 36.45 47.19 27.23
N THR A 531 37.46 46.94 26.37
CA THR A 531 37.85 47.62 25.12
C THR A 531 38.88 46.76 24.33
N ALA A 532 39.00 47.05 23.03
CA ALA A 532 39.84 46.40 22.02
C ALA A 532 41.31 46.90 21.93
N THR A 533 42.08 46.30 21.00
CA THR A 533 43.37 46.67 20.28
C THR A 533 44.53 45.70 20.54
N SER A 534 45.45 45.33 19.62
CA SER A 534 45.67 45.52 18.17
C SER A 534 46.93 44.71 17.73
N THR A 535 46.89 44.06 16.56
CA THR A 535 47.91 43.78 15.51
C THR A 535 49.45 43.59 15.75
N SER A 536 49.93 42.43 15.21
CA SER A 536 51.14 42.14 14.35
C SER A 536 52.57 42.15 14.95
N PRO A 537 53.65 41.61 14.28
CA PRO A 537 53.84 40.81 13.04
C PRO A 537 54.62 39.46 13.31
N THR A 538 54.82 38.46 12.41
CA THR A 538 55.86 38.22 11.36
C THR A 538 55.68 36.76 10.84
N SER A 539 55.45 36.46 9.55
CA SER A 539 56.38 36.11 8.43
C SER A 539 57.33 34.89 8.61
N ALA A 540 57.17 33.86 7.75
CA ALA A 540 58.19 32.97 7.10
C ALA A 540 57.63 31.54 6.86
N THR A 541 57.11 31.20 5.67
CA THR A 541 57.79 30.58 4.49
C THR A 541 58.10 29.08 4.60
N TRP A 542 57.47 28.26 3.75
CA TRP A 542 57.98 27.17 2.87
C TRP A 542 56.81 26.87 1.91
N GLY A 543 56.87 26.76 0.59
CA GLY A 543 57.92 26.74 -0.42
C GLY A 543 57.26 26.11 -1.66
N ALA A 544 57.11 26.86 -2.75
CA ALA A 544 56.56 26.41 -4.01
C ALA A 544 57.61 25.67 -4.85
N ALA A 545 57.21 24.68 -5.65
CA ALA A 545 57.90 24.35 -6.90
C ALA A 545 56.95 23.65 -7.88
N SER A 546 56.88 24.23 -9.07
CA SER A 546 56.12 23.86 -10.26
C SER A 546 57.07 23.49 -11.40
N ALA A 547 56.74 22.49 -12.21
CA ALA A 547 57.28 22.27 -13.57
C ALA A 547 56.27 21.40 -14.35
N ARG A 548 55.52 21.95 -15.32
CA ARG A 548 55.81 22.12 -16.76
C ARG A 548 55.79 20.83 -17.59
N SER A 549 54.97 20.91 -18.64
CA SER A 549 54.66 19.98 -19.74
C SER A 549 55.88 19.44 -20.52
N PRO A 550 55.62 18.51 -21.46
CA PRO A 550 55.70 18.94 -22.86
C PRO A 550 54.55 18.45 -23.77
N SER A 551 54.28 19.29 -24.77
CA SER A 551 53.51 19.08 -26.00
C SER A 551 54.28 18.24 -27.05
N ALA A 552 53.57 17.51 -27.92
CA ALA A 552 53.51 17.75 -29.38
C ALA A 552 52.90 16.58 -30.19
N SER A 553 52.03 16.93 -31.16
CA SER A 553 51.76 16.35 -32.51
C SER A 553 51.58 14.83 -32.70
N GLY A 554 50.66 14.30 -33.52
CA GLY A 554 49.82 14.85 -34.57
C GLY A 554 49.07 13.72 -35.31
N THR A 555 48.02 14.13 -36.03
CA THR A 555 47.09 13.44 -36.95
C THR A 555 47.70 12.49 -38.00
N PRO A 556 46.92 11.54 -38.60
CA PRO A 556 46.07 11.87 -39.76
C PRO A 556 44.69 11.17 -39.87
N THR A 557 43.76 11.91 -40.47
CA THR A 557 42.53 11.51 -41.18
C THR A 557 42.86 10.73 -42.47
N PRO A 558 41.93 9.96 -43.11
CA PRO A 558 40.79 10.55 -43.84
C PRO A 558 39.48 9.75 -44.06
N THR A 559 38.45 10.52 -44.41
CA THR A 559 37.36 10.32 -45.41
C THR A 559 36.21 9.33 -45.19
N GLY A 560 34.98 9.86 -45.29
CA GLY A 560 33.84 9.16 -45.93
C GLY A 560 32.46 9.38 -45.30
N SER A 561 31.75 10.46 -45.66
CA SER A 561 30.26 10.57 -45.56
C SER A 561 29.60 10.12 -46.89
N PRO A 562 28.28 9.82 -46.93
CA PRO A 562 27.32 10.89 -47.21
C PRO A 562 25.89 10.77 -46.58
N TRP A 563 25.44 11.88 -46.01
CA TRP A 563 24.14 12.60 -46.12
C TRP A 563 22.83 11.95 -46.63
N SER A 564 21.75 12.22 -45.88
CA SER A 564 20.38 12.58 -46.37
C SER A 564 19.61 13.36 -45.28
N ARG A 565 19.67 14.70 -45.24
CA ARG A 565 18.72 15.75 -45.74
C ARG A 565 17.21 15.52 -45.52
N TRP A 566 16.67 16.25 -44.54
CA TRP A 566 15.29 16.79 -44.51
C TRP A 566 15.28 18.22 -45.09
N PRO A 567 14.23 18.66 -45.82
CA PRO A 567 14.08 20.06 -46.20
C PRO A 567 13.04 20.79 -45.33
N THR A 568 13.44 21.93 -44.79
CA THR A 568 12.55 23.00 -44.30
C THR A 568 12.81 24.28 -45.08
N GLY A 569 11.75 24.97 -45.48
CA GLY A 569 11.74 26.40 -45.80
C GLY A 569 10.39 26.85 -46.41
N PRO A 570 10.04 28.14 -46.42
CA PRO A 570 10.41 29.22 -45.50
C PRO A 570 9.18 29.98 -44.92
N ARG A 571 9.38 30.69 -43.80
CA ARG A 571 8.42 31.66 -43.23
C ARG A 571 8.50 33.00 -43.98
N ARG A 572 7.34 33.61 -44.27
CA ARG A 572 7.19 35.07 -44.48
C ARG A 572 6.15 35.63 -43.50
N ARG A 573 6.44 36.86 -43.04
CA ARG A 573 5.73 37.66 -42.03
C ARG A 573 4.46 38.32 -42.58
N GLY A 574 3.48 38.57 -41.70
CA GLY A 574 2.40 39.54 -41.89
C GLY A 574 1.27 39.35 -40.88
N GLY A 575 1.19 40.21 -39.87
CA GLY A 575 0.08 40.27 -38.89
C GLY A 575 -1.13 41.07 -39.39
N PRO A 576 -1.99 41.59 -38.51
CA PRO A 576 -3.19 40.88 -38.04
C PRO A 576 -4.51 41.60 -38.41
N ALA A 577 -5.62 40.86 -38.45
CA ALA A 577 -6.97 41.44 -38.40
C ALA A 577 -7.98 40.46 -37.77
N ARG A 578 -8.64 40.92 -36.71
CA ARG A 578 -9.94 40.47 -36.15
C ARG A 578 -10.90 41.66 -36.27
N PRO A 579 -12.21 41.57 -35.95
CA PRO A 579 -13.16 40.44 -35.99
C PRO A 579 -14.50 40.84 -36.69
N ARG A 580 -15.39 39.89 -36.99
CA ARG A 580 -16.84 40.20 -37.09
C ARG A 580 -17.72 39.04 -36.60
N CYS A 581 -18.64 39.42 -35.71
CA CYS A 581 -19.82 38.68 -35.26
C CYS A 581 -20.85 38.49 -36.38
N ALA A 582 -21.70 37.46 -36.29
CA ALA A 582 -23.16 37.59 -36.44
C ALA A 582 -23.89 36.30 -36.02
N CYS A 583 -24.80 36.45 -35.06
CA CYS A 583 -25.91 35.54 -34.79
C CYS A 583 -26.98 35.66 -35.88
N ARG A 584 -27.78 34.60 -36.11
CA ARG A 584 -29.21 34.72 -36.48
C ARG A 584 -29.98 33.44 -36.14
N VAL A 585 -31.24 33.66 -35.77
CA VAL A 585 -32.22 32.75 -35.14
C VAL A 585 -33.39 32.48 -36.09
N ALA A 586 -34.05 31.32 -35.87
CA ALA A 586 -35.42 30.90 -36.20
C ALA A 586 -35.79 30.54 -37.66
N SER A 587 -36.35 29.34 -37.88
CA SER A 587 -37.81 29.06 -37.85
C SER A 587 -38.16 27.60 -38.24
N THR A 588 -39.21 27.04 -37.61
CA THR A 588 -39.88 25.73 -37.83
C THR A 588 -40.76 25.70 -39.09
N PRO A 589 -41.18 24.53 -39.62
CA PRO A 589 -42.54 24.01 -39.29
C PRO A 589 -42.75 22.46 -39.22
N SER A 590 -43.71 22.08 -38.37
CA SER A 590 -44.66 20.93 -38.33
C SER A 590 -44.56 19.71 -39.27
N CYS A 591 -44.77 18.49 -38.76
CA CYS A 591 -46.07 17.76 -38.82
C CYS A 591 -46.05 16.29 -38.30
N ARG A 592 -47.09 15.97 -37.49
CA ARG A 592 -47.89 14.74 -37.35
C ARG A 592 -47.42 13.53 -36.50
N SER A 593 -48.17 13.32 -35.42
CA SER A 593 -48.37 12.13 -34.56
C SER A 593 -49.17 11.00 -35.26
N PRO A 594 -49.37 9.79 -34.66
CA PRO A 594 -50.26 9.54 -33.49
C PRO A 594 -49.66 8.60 -32.40
N CYS A 595 -49.81 8.89 -31.10
CA CYS A 595 -50.82 8.40 -30.13
C CYS A 595 -50.77 6.90 -29.73
N THR A 596 -50.18 6.63 -28.54
CA THR A 596 -50.70 5.94 -27.31
C THR A 596 -51.47 4.59 -27.40
N PRO A 597 -51.44 3.69 -26.37
CA PRO A 597 -51.68 4.04 -24.95
C PRO A 597 -50.98 3.25 -23.82
N THR A 598 -50.91 3.96 -22.69
CA THR A 598 -50.75 3.53 -21.31
C THR A 598 -51.84 2.54 -20.86
N TRP A 599 -51.49 1.58 -20.00
CA TRP A 599 -52.43 0.84 -19.16
C TRP A 599 -52.09 1.00 -17.69
N CYS A 600 -53.14 1.24 -16.92
CA CYS A 600 -53.19 1.44 -15.49
C CYS A 600 -54.10 0.32 -14.95
N VAL A 601 -53.67 -0.45 -13.95
CA VAL A 601 -54.56 -1.39 -13.23
C VAL A 601 -54.48 -1.14 -11.72
N ARG A 602 -55.67 -1.01 -11.15
CA ARG A 602 -56.03 -0.75 -9.76
C ARG A 602 -56.09 -2.04 -8.90
N SER A 603 -55.65 -1.90 -7.65
CA SER A 603 -56.27 -2.29 -6.35
C SER A 603 -56.91 -3.68 -6.12
N ARG A 604 -56.53 -4.29 -4.98
CA ARG A 604 -57.34 -4.85 -3.84
C ARG A 604 -56.38 -5.74 -3.01
N SER A 605 -56.40 -5.92 -1.70
CA SER A 605 -57.15 -5.40 -0.54
C SER A 605 -56.61 -6.16 0.69
N GLY A 606 -56.44 -5.52 1.85
CA GLY A 606 -56.08 -6.22 3.09
C GLY A 606 -55.88 -5.31 4.31
N CYS A 607 -56.96 -4.73 4.83
CA CYS A 607 -57.00 -4.03 6.12
C CYS A 607 -57.16 -5.01 7.29
N ARG A 608 -56.45 -4.73 8.40
CA ARG A 608 -56.77 -4.86 9.85
C ARG A 608 -55.51 -4.34 10.57
N GLY A 609 -55.45 -3.25 11.32
CA GLY A 609 -56.42 -2.62 12.19
C GLY A 609 -56.09 -2.97 13.65
N CYS A 610 -55.27 -2.16 14.33
CA CYS A 610 -55.46 -1.86 15.76
C CYS A 610 -54.68 -0.60 16.19
N THR A 611 -55.42 0.25 16.87
CA THR A 611 -55.18 1.61 17.34
C THR A 611 -54.34 1.69 18.62
N SER A 612 -53.55 2.76 18.79
CA SER A 612 -53.62 3.55 20.03
C SER A 612 -53.06 4.98 19.86
N THR A 613 -53.95 5.94 20.10
CA THR A 613 -53.80 7.39 20.23
C THR A 613 -53.03 7.86 21.47
N ARG A 614 -52.28 8.97 21.37
CA ARG A 614 -52.24 10.16 22.28
C ARG A 614 -51.16 11.16 21.79
N SER A 615 -51.50 12.30 21.19
CA SER A 615 -51.98 13.59 21.77
C SER A 615 -50.86 14.56 22.20
N ARG A 616 -50.83 15.75 21.57
CA ARG A 616 -50.40 17.12 22.00
C ARG A 616 -49.85 17.84 20.72
N ARG A 617 -50.47 18.80 20.02
CA ARG A 617 -51.20 20.05 20.39
C ARG A 617 -50.34 20.89 21.34
N TRP A 618 -49.81 22.09 21.03
CA TRP A 618 -50.35 23.28 20.33
C TRP A 618 -49.23 24.24 19.85
N ARG A 619 -49.53 24.95 18.74
CA ARG A 619 -49.37 26.39 18.40
C ARG A 619 -47.98 27.06 18.52
N SER A 620 -47.59 27.97 17.62
CA SER A 620 -48.38 28.91 16.80
C SER A 620 -47.78 29.07 15.41
#